data_AF-A0A437M7H8-F1
#
_entry.id   AF-A0A437M7H8-F1
#
_cell.length_a   1.000
_cell.length_b   1.000
_cell.length_c   1.000
_cell.angle_alpha   90.00
_cell.angle_beta   90.00
_cell.angle_gamma   90.00
#
_symmetry.space_group_name_H-M   'P 1'
#
loop_
_entity.id
_entity.type
_entity.pdbx_description
1 polymer ?
#
loop_
_entity_poly.entity_id
_entity_poly.type
_entity_poly.pdbx_seq_one_letter_code
_entity_poly.pdbx_strand_id
1 'polypeptide(L)'
;MADTKVSSDDAVVERIAVIAADADGLVAKCDQGKRLVYAWARIVNIMGVMVDHHYAGRIMLLTFEIRDERTILLNELEPAWRSVVASLQRHLRGALPFSLWGSQLVQRPGFTEVYQASL
;
A
#
# COMPACT_ATOMS: atom_id res chain seq x y z
N MET A 1 30.93 14.86 -35.44
CA MET A 1 30.06 15.27 -34.31
C MET A 1 28.94 14.26 -34.25
N ALA A 2 28.85 13.50 -33.16
CA ALA A 2 27.82 12.49 -32.98
C ALA A 2 26.73 13.09 -32.10
N ASP A 3 25.51 13.17 -32.62
CA ASP A 3 24.33 13.54 -31.86
C ASP A 3 23.98 12.39 -30.90
N THR A 4 24.23 12.59 -29.61
CA THR A 4 23.73 11.69 -28.57
C THR A 4 22.24 11.96 -28.40
N LYS A 5 21.44 11.05 -28.97
CA LYS A 5 20.01 10.93 -28.76
C LYS A 5 19.77 10.62 -27.27
N VAL A 6 19.36 11.62 -26.49
CA VAL A 6 18.88 11.41 -25.13
C VAL A 6 17.56 10.65 -25.25
N SER A 7 17.59 9.33 -25.03
CA SER A 7 16.37 8.55 -24.82
C SER A 7 15.79 8.99 -23.49
N SER A 8 14.78 9.85 -23.56
CA SER A 8 13.82 10.02 -22.48
C SER A 8 13.05 8.71 -22.37
N ASP A 9 13.68 7.71 -21.75
CA ASP A 9 12.95 6.63 -21.09
C ASP A 9 12.21 7.33 -19.94
N ASP A 10 11.06 7.91 -20.27
CA ASP A 10 10.01 8.16 -19.32
C ASP A 10 9.79 6.82 -18.63
N ALA A 11 10.34 6.65 -17.43
CA ALA A 11 9.98 5.55 -16.57
C ALA A 11 8.47 5.68 -16.37
N VAL A 12 7.70 4.93 -17.18
CA VAL A 12 6.26 4.88 -17.08
C VAL A 12 5.97 4.44 -15.66
N VAL A 13 5.61 5.39 -14.80
CA VAL A 13 5.17 5.10 -13.44
C VAL A 13 3.85 4.36 -13.59
N GLU A 14 3.93 3.03 -13.57
CA GLU A 14 2.77 2.16 -13.62
C GLU A 14 1.87 2.51 -12.44
N ARG A 15 0.66 3.05 -12.68
CA ARG A 15 -0.29 3.25 -11.59
C ARG A 15 -0.87 1.89 -11.24
N ILE A 16 -0.73 1.54 -9.98
CA ILE A 16 -1.19 0.28 -9.42
C ILE A 16 -2.35 0.61 -8.47
N ALA A 17 -3.56 0.17 -8.82
CA ALA A 17 -4.73 0.29 -7.96
C ALA A 17 -4.98 -1.04 -7.24
N VAL A 18 -5.12 -1.02 -5.91
CA VAL A 18 -5.52 -2.21 -5.17
C VAL A 18 -7.02 -2.42 -5.37
N ILE A 19 -7.39 -3.63 -5.79
CA ILE A 19 -8.80 -3.95 -6.07
C ILE A 19 -9.39 -4.95 -5.07
N ALA A 20 -8.54 -5.74 -4.41
CA ALA A 20 -8.94 -6.68 -3.36
C ALA A 20 -7.73 -7.17 -2.56
N ALA A 21 -8.00 -7.89 -1.48
CA ALA A 21 -7.07 -8.79 -0.83
C ALA A 21 -7.69 -10.18 -0.71
N ASP A 22 -6.92 -11.22 -1.00
CA ASP A 22 -7.35 -12.61 -0.88
C ASP A 22 -6.33 -13.45 -0.08
N ALA A 23 -6.53 -14.77 -0.06
CA ALA A 23 -5.65 -15.67 0.69
C ALA A 23 -4.20 -15.67 0.17
N ASP A 24 -4.00 -15.36 -1.10
CA ASP A 24 -2.70 -15.42 -1.77
C ASP A 24 -1.96 -14.10 -1.65
N GLY A 25 -2.65 -12.97 -1.61
CA GLY A 25 -2.00 -11.66 -1.46
C GLY A 25 -2.89 -10.44 -1.66
N LEU A 26 -2.22 -9.31 -1.87
CA LEU A 26 -2.87 -8.09 -2.39
C LEU A 26 -3.09 -8.24 -3.88
N VAL A 27 -4.33 -8.06 -4.31
CA VAL A 27 -4.72 -8.08 -5.71
C VAL A 27 -4.76 -6.65 -6.21
N ALA A 28 -3.97 -6.36 -7.22
CA ALA A 28 -3.91 -5.06 -7.85
C ALA A 28 -4.19 -5.14 -9.34
N LYS A 29 -4.58 -4.01 -9.92
CA LYS A 29 -4.75 -3.81 -11.35
C LYS A 29 -3.86 -2.65 -11.77
N CYS A 30 -3.04 -2.85 -12.80
CA CYS A 30 -2.30 -1.75 -13.40
C CYS A 30 -3.10 -1.06 -14.51
N ASP A 31 -2.62 0.08 -14.98
CA ASP A 31 -3.25 0.87 -16.06
C ASP A 31 -3.47 0.08 -17.36
N GLN A 32 -2.66 -0.95 -17.61
CA GLN A 32 -2.83 -1.85 -18.77
C GLN A 32 -3.93 -2.91 -18.56
N GLY A 33 -4.62 -2.87 -17.42
CA GLY A 33 -5.67 -3.81 -17.05
C GLY A 33 -5.17 -5.17 -16.57
N LYS A 34 -3.85 -5.38 -16.49
CA LYS A 34 -3.25 -6.62 -15.99
C LYS A 34 -3.50 -6.76 -14.49
N ARG A 35 -3.99 -7.94 -14.10
CA ARG A 35 -4.10 -8.33 -12.69
C ARG A 35 -2.73 -8.74 -12.18
N LEU A 36 -2.31 -8.15 -11.06
CA LEU A 36 -1.09 -8.45 -10.33
C LEU A 36 -1.47 -8.98 -8.95
N VAL A 37 -0.72 -9.96 -8.45
CA VAL A 37 -0.88 -10.48 -7.09
C VAL A 37 0.44 -10.33 -6.35
N TYR A 38 0.43 -9.56 -5.27
CA TYR A 38 1.57 -9.37 -4.38
C TYR A 38 1.39 -10.27 -3.18
N ALA A 39 2.12 -11.39 -3.18
CA ALA A 39 2.02 -12.38 -2.12
C ALA A 39 2.32 -11.77 -0.75
N TRP A 40 1.59 -12.18 0.29
CA TRP A 40 1.76 -11.65 1.65
C TRP A 40 3.21 -11.71 2.14
N ALA A 41 3.91 -12.82 1.85
CA ALA A 41 5.33 -13.03 2.20
C ALA A 41 6.31 -12.06 1.51
N ARG A 42 5.87 -11.30 0.50
CA ARG A 42 6.67 -10.28 -0.19
C ARG A 42 6.45 -8.88 0.37
N ILE A 43 5.42 -8.65 1.17
CA ILE A 43 5.21 -7.37 1.85
C ILE A 43 6.21 -7.31 3.00
N VAL A 44 7.06 -6.28 3.01
CA VAL A 44 8.11 -6.12 4.01
C VAL A 44 7.72 -5.13 5.11
N ASN A 45 6.92 -4.13 4.76
CA ASN A 45 6.46 -3.10 5.67
C ASN A 45 5.08 -2.58 5.25
N ILE A 46 4.27 -2.17 6.22
CA ILE A 46 3.03 -1.43 6.01
C ILE A 46 3.02 -0.25 6.97
N MET A 47 2.91 0.96 6.41
CA MET A 47 2.79 2.20 7.16
C MET A 47 1.41 2.80 6.96
N GLY A 48 0.76 3.21 8.05
CA GLY A 48 -0.48 3.99 8.03
C GLY A 48 -0.21 5.46 8.33
N VAL A 49 -0.86 6.37 7.61
CA VAL A 49 -0.80 7.83 7.82
C VAL A 49 -2.19 8.43 7.69
N MET A 50 -2.51 9.42 8.53
CA MET A 50 -3.71 10.24 8.33
C MET A 50 -3.39 11.40 7.39
N VAL A 51 -4.16 11.54 6.33
CA VAL A 51 -4.02 12.62 5.35
C VAL A 51 -5.31 13.41 5.26
N ASP A 52 -5.20 14.72 5.06
CA ASP A 52 -6.35 15.57 4.79
C ASP A 52 -6.83 15.33 3.35
N HIS A 53 -8.05 14.83 3.20
CA HIS A 53 -8.72 14.60 1.92
C HIS A 53 -9.77 15.67 1.67
N HIS A 54 -9.67 16.30 0.50
CA HIS A 54 -10.42 17.51 0.15
C HIS A 54 -11.95 17.41 0.36
N TYR A 55 -12.53 16.22 0.17
CA TYR A 55 -13.98 16.00 0.27
C TYR A 55 -14.42 15.12 1.46
N ALA A 56 -13.48 14.45 2.13
CA ALA A 56 -13.82 13.42 3.14
C ALA A 56 -13.24 13.74 4.54
N GLY A 57 -12.60 14.90 4.69
CA GLY A 57 -11.85 15.21 5.91
C GLY A 57 -10.60 14.34 6.02
N ARG A 58 -10.21 13.98 7.24
CA ARG A 58 -9.04 13.13 7.44
C ARG A 58 -9.36 11.67 7.13
N ILE A 59 -8.60 11.09 6.22
CA ILE A 59 -8.69 9.67 5.86
C ILE A 59 -7.38 8.98 6.16
N MET A 60 -7.42 7.66 6.33
CA MET A 60 -6.21 6.87 6.42
C MET A 60 -5.69 6.47 5.04
N LEU A 61 -4.38 6.52 4.89
CA LEU A 61 -3.62 6.00 3.77
C LEU A 61 -2.69 4.89 4.27
N LEU A 62 -2.73 3.74 3.63
CA LEU A 62 -1.76 2.66 3.82
C LEU A 62 -0.74 2.66 2.69
N THR A 63 0.53 2.55 3.08
CA THR A 63 1.67 2.37 2.17
C THR A 63 2.22 0.98 2.39
N PHE A 64 2.25 0.17 1.33
CA PHE A 64 2.79 -1.19 1.33
C PHE A 64 4.13 -1.18 0.61
N GLU A 65 5.18 -1.55 1.33
CA GLU A 65 6.50 -1.76 0.74
C GLU A 65 6.63 -3.24 0.37
N ILE A 66 6.96 -3.50 -0.89
CA ILE A 66 7.14 -4.85 -1.43
C ILE A 66 8.64 -5.09 -1.62
N ARG A 67 9.08 -6.34 -1.40
CA ARG A 67 10.49 -6.76 -1.52
C ARG A 67 11.15 -6.44 -2.87
N ASP A 68 10.40 -6.23 -3.94
CA ASP A 68 10.91 -5.79 -5.25
C ASP A 68 10.92 -4.27 -5.42
N GLU A 69 11.07 -3.54 -4.31
CA GLU A 69 11.15 -2.08 -4.25
C GLU A 69 9.89 -1.35 -4.74
N ARG A 70 8.80 -2.07 -5.00
CA ARG A 70 7.50 -1.48 -5.33
C ARG A 70 6.84 -0.95 -4.07
N THR A 71 6.23 0.22 -4.21
CA THR A 71 5.35 0.79 -3.20
C THR A 71 3.93 0.81 -3.74
N ILE A 72 2.98 0.34 -2.93
CA ILE A 72 1.56 0.38 -3.26
C ILE A 72 0.85 1.24 -2.24
N LEU A 73 -0.03 2.12 -2.71
CA LEU A 73 -0.85 2.98 -1.89
C LEU A 73 -2.29 2.49 -1.90
N LEU A 74 -2.95 2.56 -0.75
CA LEU A 74 -4.37 2.28 -0.61
C LEU A 74 -4.97 3.26 0.38
N ASN A 75 -5.94 4.06 -0.08
CA ASN A 75 -6.64 4.98 0.80
C ASN A 75 -7.97 4.40 1.32
N GLU A 76 -8.46 4.93 2.44
CA GLU A 76 -9.66 4.47 3.14
C GLU A 76 -10.96 4.54 2.33
N LEU A 77 -11.00 5.38 1.29
CA LEU A 77 -12.17 5.55 0.43
C LEU A 77 -12.22 4.52 -0.71
N GLU A 78 -11.14 3.78 -0.94
CA GLU A 78 -11.10 2.78 -2.00
C GLU A 78 -11.98 1.56 -1.68
N PRO A 79 -12.69 0.98 -2.67
CA PRO A 79 -13.54 -0.19 -2.46
C PRO A 79 -12.79 -1.38 -1.84
N ALA A 80 -11.49 -1.51 -2.11
CA ALA A 80 -10.65 -2.57 -1.60
C ALA A 80 -10.35 -2.46 -0.09
N TRP A 81 -10.48 -1.27 0.51
CA TRP A 81 -10.07 -0.98 1.88
C TRP A 81 -10.50 -2.03 2.89
N ARG A 82 -11.81 -2.31 2.95
CA ARG A 82 -12.39 -3.24 3.92
C ARG A 82 -11.82 -4.65 3.79
N SER A 83 -11.65 -5.12 2.55
CA SER A 83 -11.10 -6.46 2.29
C SER A 83 -9.64 -6.54 2.72
N VAL A 84 -8.86 -5.49 2.46
CA VAL A 84 -7.44 -5.42 2.78
C VAL A 84 -7.24 -5.39 4.29
N VAL A 85 -7.88 -4.46 5.00
CA VAL A 85 -7.80 -4.34 6.46
C VAL A 85 -8.16 -5.66 7.15
N ALA A 86 -9.23 -6.32 6.70
CA ALA A 86 -9.66 -7.59 7.27
C ALA A 86 -8.69 -8.75 7.00
N SER A 87 -7.91 -8.68 5.92
CA SER A 87 -6.94 -9.72 5.53
C SER A 87 -5.58 -9.53 6.20
N LEU A 88 -5.14 -8.30 6.52
CA LEU A 88 -3.82 -8.04 7.09
C LEU A 88 -3.54 -8.91 8.32
N GLN A 89 -4.44 -8.90 9.30
CA GLN A 89 -4.22 -9.67 10.54
C GLN A 89 -4.27 -11.18 10.35
N ARG A 90 -4.96 -11.67 9.31
CA ARG A 90 -5.05 -13.11 9.04
C ARG A 90 -3.78 -13.65 8.41
N HIS A 91 -3.10 -12.83 7.60
CA HIS A 91 -2.00 -13.29 6.75
C HIS A 91 -0.64 -12.74 7.16
N LEU A 92 -0.58 -11.62 7.87
CA LEU A 92 0.65 -10.98 8.33
C LEU A 92 0.77 -11.13 9.85
N ARG A 93 1.57 -12.12 10.28
CA ARG A 93 1.85 -12.33 11.70
C ARG A 93 2.55 -11.11 12.28
N GLY A 94 1.97 -10.53 13.33
CA GLY A 94 2.50 -9.31 13.95
C GLY A 94 1.87 -8.02 13.42
N ALA A 95 0.98 -8.09 12.42
CA ALA A 95 0.23 -6.92 12.00
C ALA A 95 -0.63 -6.37 13.14
N LEU A 96 -0.51 -5.07 13.39
CA LEU A 96 -1.23 -4.35 14.41
C LEU A 96 -2.75 -4.43 14.10
N PRO A 97 -3.61 -4.71 15.10
CA PRO A 97 -5.05 -4.65 14.93
C PRO A 97 -5.53 -3.26 14.50
N PHE A 98 -6.54 -3.24 13.62
CA PHE A 98 -7.13 -1.99 13.12
C PHE A 98 -7.57 -1.05 14.25
N SER A 99 -8.13 -1.60 15.34
CA SER A 99 -8.55 -0.83 16.52
C SER A 99 -7.42 -0.08 17.23
N LEU A 100 -6.16 -0.50 17.03
CA LEU A 100 -4.98 0.12 17.63
C LEU A 100 -4.28 1.12 16.70
N TRP A 101 -4.66 1.21 15.43
CA TRP A 101 -4.05 2.17 14.51
C TRP A 101 -4.36 3.61 14.94
N GLY A 102 -5.63 3.88 15.26
CA GLY A 102 -6.08 5.21 15.70
C GLY A 102 -5.42 5.67 16.99
N SER A 103 -5.20 4.77 17.96
CA SER A 103 -4.55 5.14 19.23
C SER A 103 -3.07 5.48 19.03
N GLN A 104 -2.36 4.77 18.15
CA GLN A 104 -0.98 5.10 17.80
C GLN A 104 -0.87 6.43 17.05
N LEU A 105 -1.81 6.73 16.15
CA LEU A 105 -1.83 7.99 15.42
C LEU A 105 -2.11 9.21 16.32
N VAL A 106 -2.81 9.03 17.44
CA VAL A 106 -2.96 10.07 18.48
C VAL A 106 -1.67 10.28 19.27
N GLN A 107 -0.93 9.20 19.55
CA GLN A 107 0.32 9.26 20.32
C GLN A 107 1.52 9.74 19.51
N ARG A 108 1.52 9.46 18.20
CA ARG A 108 2.56 9.86 17.25
C ARG A 108 1.88 10.44 16.00
N PRO A 109 1.56 11.75 16.03
CA PRO A 109 0.97 12.42 14.88
C PRO A 109 1.87 12.24 13.66
N GLY A 110 1.30 11.71 12.58
CA GLY A 110 2.04 11.40 11.36
C GLY A 110 1.84 9.96 10.95
N PHE A 111 2.60 9.02 11.49
CA PHE A 111 2.67 7.65 10.99
C PHE A 111 2.47 6.62 12.10
N THR A 112 1.84 5.50 11.74
CA THR A 112 1.77 4.27 12.54
C THR A 112 2.35 3.13 11.74
N GLU A 113 3.19 2.32 12.37
CA GLU A 113 3.66 1.06 11.79
C GLU A 113 2.55 0.03 11.94
N VAL A 114 1.98 -0.42 10.81
CA VAL A 114 0.92 -1.42 10.78
C VAL A 114 1.52 -2.82 10.78
N TYR A 115 2.64 -3.01 10.10
CA TYR A 115 3.33 -4.30 10.01
C TYR A 115 4.78 -4.09 9.58
N GLN A 116 5.70 -4.83 10.19
CA GLN A 116 7.08 -4.95 9.73
C GLN A 116 7.45 -6.44 9.74
N ALA A 117 7.94 -6.95 8.62
CA ALA A 117 8.44 -8.32 8.56
C ALA A 117 9.67 -8.45 9.47
N SER A 118 9.68 -9.45 10.36
CA SER A 118 10.88 -9.81 11.11
C SER A 118 11.90 -10.39 10.13
N LEU A 119 13.05 -9.72 10.00
CA LEU A 119 14.19 -10.17 9.19
C LEU A 119 14.87 -11.39 9.83
#